data_AF-A0A2G2JMF5-F1
#
_entry.id   AF-A0A2G2JMF5-F1
#
_cell.length_a   1.000
_cell.length_b   1.000
_cell.length_c   1.000
_cell.angle_alpha   90.00
_cell.angle_beta   90.00
_cell.angle_gamma   90.00
#
_symmetry.space_group_name_H-M   'P 1'
#
loop_
_entity.id
_entity.type
_entity.pdbx_description
1 polymer ?
#
loop_
_entity_poly.entity_id
_entity_poly.type
_entity_poly.pdbx_seq_one_letter_code
_entity_poly.pdbx_strand_id
1 'polypeptide(L)'
;MRLLLLLSTFLFVPTALAEQPSDLEILKIQTVASCVDDVFYQAGYEDGDENRIELIDTMLMLLNLPAYDEEYLYVEVKYDGKVSSEVYYQCISGERELLDEAAESLGVSPN
;
A
#
# COMPACT_ATOMS: atom_id res chain seq x y z
N MET A 1 -19.85 38.32 37.17
CA MET A 1 -18.66 37.46 37.00
C MET A 1 -18.94 36.44 35.90
N ARG A 2 -18.12 36.51 34.85
CA ARG A 2 -17.59 35.43 34.00
C ARG A 2 -18.59 34.35 33.51
N LEU A 3 -19.10 34.48 32.28
CA LEU A 3 -18.51 34.03 31.01
C LEU A 3 -18.39 32.50 30.92
N LEU A 4 -19.19 31.88 30.04
CA LEU A 4 -18.78 30.74 29.21
C LEU A 4 -19.86 30.48 28.15
N LEU A 5 -19.71 31.19 27.03
CA LEU A 5 -20.25 30.75 25.74
C LEU A 5 -19.49 29.46 25.36
N LEU A 6 -20.19 28.33 25.34
CA LEU A 6 -19.71 27.13 24.67
C LEU A 6 -20.10 27.25 23.19
N LEU A 7 -19.24 27.92 22.44
CA LEU A 7 -19.24 27.95 21.00
C LEU A 7 -18.69 26.60 20.52
N SER A 8 -19.55 25.61 20.32
CA SER A 8 -19.21 24.35 19.67
C SER A 8 -19.04 24.59 18.17
N THR A 9 -17.89 25.14 17.79
CA THR A 9 -17.40 25.07 16.41
C THR A 9 -17.10 23.61 16.11
N PHE A 10 -18.04 22.93 15.45
CA PHE A 10 -17.74 21.74 14.67
C PHE A 10 -16.68 22.15 13.64
N LEU A 11 -15.43 21.81 13.91
CA LEU A 11 -14.37 21.86 12.94
C LEU A 11 -14.74 20.82 11.87
N PHE A 12 -15.37 21.28 10.78
CA PHE A 12 -15.35 20.56 9.52
C PHE A 12 -13.88 20.49 9.12
N VAL A 13 -13.21 19.41 9.49
CA VAL A 13 -11.98 19.00 8.83
C VAL A 13 -12.40 18.80 7.37
N PRO A 14 -11.81 19.51 6.40
CA PRO A 14 -11.97 19.09 5.02
C PRO A 14 -11.32 17.71 5.00
N THR A 15 -12.13 16.66 4.91
CA THR A 15 -11.64 15.39 4.40
C THR A 15 -11.04 15.78 3.05
N ALA A 16 -9.71 15.84 2.98
CA ALA A 16 -9.04 15.87 1.70
C ALA A 16 -9.68 14.71 0.94
N LEU A 17 -10.46 15.03 -0.08
CA LEU A 17 -11.03 14.02 -0.95
C LEU A 17 -9.79 13.45 -1.62
N ALA A 18 -9.22 12.39 -1.04
CA ALA A 18 -8.07 11.72 -1.61
C ALA A 18 -8.52 11.35 -3.02
N GLU A 19 -7.83 11.91 -4.02
CA GLU A 19 -8.15 11.63 -5.40
C GLU A 19 -8.01 10.11 -5.56
N GLN A 20 -9.11 9.46 -5.92
CA GLN A 20 -9.13 8.01 -6.10
C GLN A 20 -8.05 7.64 -7.12
N PRO A 21 -7.17 6.66 -6.81
CA PRO A 21 -6.14 6.23 -7.75
C PRO A 21 -6.76 5.83 -9.08
N SER A 22 -6.04 6.09 -10.18
CA SER A 22 -6.46 5.64 -11.50
C SER A 22 -6.42 4.11 -11.61
N ASP A 23 -7.18 3.52 -12.54
CA ASP A 23 -7.13 2.07 -12.82
C ASP A 23 -5.71 1.55 -13.06
N LEU A 24 -4.84 2.39 -13.67
CA LEU A 24 -3.44 2.06 -13.89
C LEU A 24 -2.65 2.02 -12.57
N GLU A 25 -2.88 2.96 -11.66
CA GLU A 25 -2.25 2.95 -10.33
C GLU A 25 -2.76 1.77 -9.50
N ILE A 26 -4.06 1.49 -9.53
CA ILE A 26 -4.65 0.33 -8.85
C ILE A 26 -4.04 -0.98 -9.37
N LEU A 27 -3.88 -1.14 -10.69
CA LEU A 27 -3.22 -2.32 -11.26
C LEU A 27 -1.78 -2.48 -10.73
N LYS A 28 -1.03 -1.38 -10.63
CA LYS A 28 0.34 -1.41 -10.10
C LYS A 28 0.35 -1.74 -8.61
N ILE A 29 -0.57 -1.19 -7.83
CA ILE A 29 -0.72 -1.48 -6.40
C ILE A 29 -1.03 -2.97 -6.20
N GLN A 30 -2.00 -3.52 -6.93
CA GLN A 30 -2.33 -4.96 -6.88
C GLN A 30 -1.12 -5.82 -7.25
N THR A 31 -0.32 -5.40 -8.23
CA THR A 31 0.90 -6.10 -8.63
C THR A 31 1.96 -6.08 -7.53
N VAL A 32 2.15 -4.95 -6.85
CA VAL A 32 3.08 -4.85 -5.71
C VAL A 32 2.64 -5.74 -4.56
N ALA A 33 1.35 -5.71 -4.21
CA ALA A 33 0.79 -6.58 -3.17
C ALA A 33 1.03 -8.06 -3.50
N SER A 34 0.75 -8.47 -4.74
CA SER A 34 1.02 -9.85 -5.20
C SER A 34 2.51 -10.23 -5.10
N CYS A 35 3.42 -9.30 -5.40
CA CYS A 35 4.86 -9.59 -5.26
C CYS A 35 5.28 -9.77 -3.79
N VAL A 36 4.84 -8.88 -2.90
CA VAL A 36 5.13 -9.00 -1.46
C VAL A 36 4.57 -10.32 -0.92
N ASP A 37 3.36 -10.69 -1.35
CA ASP A 37 2.73 -11.95 -0.97
C ASP A 37 3.52 -13.17 -1.46
N ASP A 38 3.93 -13.17 -2.73
CA ASP A 38 4.73 -14.25 -3.31
C ASP A 38 6.07 -14.45 -2.59
N VAL A 39 6.69 -13.34 -2.17
CA VAL A 39 8.01 -13.37 -1.54
C VAL A 39 7.92 -13.75 -0.07
N PHE A 40 7.05 -13.11 0.70
CA PHE A 40 7.08 -13.17 2.17
C PHE A 40 5.88 -13.90 2.78
N TYR A 41 4.76 -14.02 2.07
CA TYR A 41 3.50 -14.56 2.60
C TYR A 41 2.89 -15.67 1.74
N GLN A 42 3.71 -16.54 1.14
CA GLN A 42 3.23 -17.67 0.33
C GLN A 42 2.31 -18.63 1.11
N ALA A 43 2.49 -18.71 2.43
CA ALA A 43 1.64 -19.48 3.34
C ALA A 43 0.30 -18.78 3.70
N GLY A 44 0.10 -17.56 3.22
CA GLY A 44 -1.00 -16.67 3.59
C GLY A 44 -0.59 -15.66 4.67
N TYR A 45 -1.48 -14.69 4.89
CA TYR A 45 -1.40 -13.63 5.90
C TYR A 45 -2.77 -13.48 6.57
N GLU A 46 -2.80 -12.81 7.72
CA GLU A 46 -4.06 -12.43 8.38
C GLU A 46 -4.57 -11.09 7.81
N ASP A 47 -5.89 -10.90 7.78
CA ASP A 47 -6.51 -9.63 7.39
C ASP A 47 -5.98 -8.52 8.31
N GLY A 48 -5.48 -7.43 7.73
CA GLY A 48 -4.88 -6.32 8.48
C GLY A 48 -3.49 -6.60 9.06
N ASP A 49 -2.74 -7.58 8.54
CA ASP A 49 -1.33 -7.80 8.91
C ASP A 49 -0.49 -6.53 8.68
N GLU A 50 -0.11 -5.86 9.77
CA GLU A 50 0.60 -4.58 9.74
C GLU A 50 1.98 -4.68 9.09
N ASN A 51 2.69 -5.81 9.25
CA ASN A 51 4.00 -5.99 8.64
C ASN A 51 3.87 -6.17 7.13
N ARG A 52 2.85 -6.89 6.68
CA ARG A 52 2.54 -7.02 5.25
C ARG A 52 2.23 -5.65 4.65
N ILE A 53 1.35 -4.88 5.30
CA ILE A 53 0.95 -3.55 4.84
C ILE A 53 2.17 -2.63 4.74
N GLU A 54 3.05 -2.62 5.75
CA GLU A 54 4.27 -1.80 5.74
C GLU A 54 5.23 -2.17 4.59
N LEU A 55 5.36 -3.47 4.27
CA LEU A 55 6.17 -3.92 3.13
C LEU A 55 5.57 -3.49 1.78
N ILE A 56 4.25 -3.55 1.66
CA ILE A 56 3.55 -3.04 0.47
C ILE A 56 3.76 -1.53 0.36
N ASP A 57 3.48 -0.77 1.41
CA ASP A 57 3.62 0.69 1.43
C ASP A 57 5.07 1.14 1.14
N THR A 58 6.06 0.41 1.64
CA THR A 58 7.47 0.65 1.30
C THR A 58 7.69 0.57 -0.21
N MET A 59 7.20 -0.48 -0.86
CA MET A 59 7.31 -0.64 -2.31
C MET A 59 6.51 0.41 -3.07
N LEU A 60 5.30 0.76 -2.61
CA LEU A 60 4.49 1.79 -3.24
C LEU A 60 5.18 3.16 -3.17
N MET A 61 5.80 3.50 -2.04
CA MET A 61 6.59 4.71 -1.88
C MET A 61 7.78 4.74 -2.85
N LEU A 62 8.54 3.65 -2.98
CA LEU A 62 9.69 3.56 -3.90
C LEU A 62 9.26 3.76 -5.36
N LEU A 63 8.06 3.32 -5.71
CA LEU A 63 7.48 3.44 -7.04
C LEU A 63 6.68 4.74 -7.24
N ASN A 64 6.64 5.62 -6.23
CA ASN A 64 5.87 6.86 -6.21
C ASN A 64 4.38 6.62 -6.56
N LEU A 65 3.80 5.61 -5.90
CA LEU A 65 2.38 5.24 -5.99
C LEU A 65 1.62 5.70 -4.74
N PRO A 66 0.29 5.81 -4.81
CA PRO A 66 -0.56 6.04 -3.64
C PRO A 66 -0.34 4.98 -2.55
N ALA A 67 -0.54 5.37 -1.29
CA ALA A 67 -0.50 4.45 -0.16
C ALA A 67 -1.52 3.33 -0.31
N TYR A 68 -1.21 2.17 0.26
CA TYR A 68 -2.03 0.98 0.18
C TYR A 68 -3.38 1.18 0.89
N ASP A 69 -4.43 0.75 0.21
CA ASP A 69 -5.74 0.50 0.80
C ASP A 69 -6.13 -0.92 0.37
N GLU A 70 -6.57 -1.72 1.34
CA GLU A 70 -7.00 -3.09 1.09
C GLU A 70 -8.20 -3.14 0.14
N GLU A 71 -9.04 -2.10 0.11
CA GLU A 71 -10.14 -1.97 -0.85
C GLU A 71 -9.67 -2.07 -2.31
N TYR A 72 -8.44 -1.64 -2.61
CA TYR A 72 -7.88 -1.70 -3.96
C TYR A 72 -7.72 -3.12 -4.47
N LEU A 73 -7.60 -4.13 -3.62
CA LEU A 73 -7.55 -5.55 -4.05
C LEU A 73 -8.87 -6.02 -4.68
N TYR A 74 -9.99 -5.37 -4.34
CA TYR A 74 -11.32 -5.75 -4.80
C TYR A 74 -11.82 -4.92 -5.98
N VAL A 75 -11.05 -3.91 -6.40
CA VAL A 75 -11.39 -3.10 -7.57
C VAL A 75 -11.05 -3.88 -8.85
N GLU A 76 -12.07 -4.15 -9.66
CA GLU A 76 -11.86 -4.74 -10.98
C GLU A 76 -11.20 -3.71 -11.92
N VAL A 77 -9.95 -3.96 -12.26
CA VAL A 77 -9.20 -3.21 -13.28
C VAL A 77 -8.82 -4.12 -14.44
N LYS A 78 -8.69 -3.53 -15.63
CA LYS A 78 -8.24 -4.29 -16.81
C LYS A 78 -6.78 -4.68 -16.63
N TYR A 79 -6.53 -5.99 -16.58
CA TYR A 79 -5.16 -6.51 -16.52
C TYR A 79 -4.33 -6.12 -17.76
N ASP A 80 -3.15 -5.57 -17.50
CA ASP A 80 -2.10 -5.34 -18.50
C ASP A 80 -0.84 -6.11 -18.06
N GLY A 81 -0.56 -7.21 -18.76
CA GLY A 81 0.56 -8.09 -18.41
C GLY A 81 1.93 -7.46 -18.61
N LYS A 82 2.07 -6.45 -19.48
CA LYS A 82 3.34 -5.75 -19.66
C LYS A 82 3.60 -4.86 -18.45
N VAL A 83 2.63 -4.03 -18.08
CA VAL A 83 2.74 -3.13 -16.91
C VAL A 83 2.96 -3.96 -15.64
N SER A 84 2.17 -5.02 -15.46
CA SER A 84 2.28 -5.88 -14.27
C SER A 84 3.64 -6.57 -14.21
N SER A 85 4.16 -7.08 -15.33
CA SER A 85 5.52 -7.67 -15.32
C SER A 85 6.59 -6.64 -14.99
N GLU A 86 6.51 -5.43 -15.56
CA GLU A 86 7.49 -4.36 -15.29
C GLU A 86 7.51 -3.98 -13.81
N VAL A 87 6.35 -3.80 -13.17
CA VAL A 87 6.23 -3.49 -11.75
C VAL A 87 6.70 -4.66 -10.88
N TYR A 88 6.31 -5.89 -11.23
CA TYR A 88 6.75 -7.08 -10.52
C TYR A 88 8.28 -7.22 -10.55
N TYR A 89 8.92 -6.97 -11.70
CA TYR A 89 10.38 -6.97 -11.83
C TYR A 89 11.05 -5.90 -10.97
N GLN A 90 10.44 -4.72 -10.81
CA GLN A 90 10.98 -3.74 -9.86
C GLN A 90 10.96 -4.31 -8.44
N CYS A 91 9.89 -4.97 -8.02
CA CYS A 91 9.82 -5.58 -6.69
C CYS A 91 10.82 -6.73 -6.46
N ILE A 92 10.95 -7.67 -7.40
CA ILE A 92 11.83 -8.85 -7.21
C ILE A 92 13.30 -8.61 -7.57
N SER A 93 13.63 -7.50 -8.23
CA SER A 93 15.00 -7.24 -8.69
C SER A 93 15.44 -5.78 -8.61
N GLY A 94 14.60 -4.82 -9.00
CA GLY A 94 15.00 -3.40 -9.04
C GLY A 94 15.21 -2.81 -7.66
N GLU A 95 14.22 -2.97 -6.79
CA GLU A 95 14.12 -2.45 -5.44
C GLU A 95 14.23 -3.55 -4.38
N ARG A 96 14.63 -4.76 -4.80
CA ARG A 96 14.63 -5.97 -3.96
C ARG A 96 15.44 -5.81 -2.68
N GLU A 97 16.61 -5.18 -2.79
CA GLU A 97 17.51 -4.96 -1.66
C GLU A 97 16.82 -4.10 -0.58
N LEU A 98 16.15 -3.01 -0.97
CA LEU A 98 15.43 -2.14 -0.04
C LEU A 98 14.22 -2.84 0.58
N LEU A 99 13.53 -3.68 -0.19
CA LEU A 99 12.42 -4.49 0.31
C LEU A 99 12.90 -5.53 1.34
N ASP A 100 14.03 -6.19 1.09
CA ASP A 100 14.63 -7.13 2.04
C ASP A 100 15.11 -6.44 3.33
N GLU A 101 15.71 -5.25 3.22
CA GLU A 101 16.10 -4.44 4.39
C GLU A 101 14.87 -4.06 5.24
N ALA A 102 13.77 -3.65 4.59
CA ALA A 102 12.51 -3.36 5.28
C ALA A 102 11.96 -4.62 5.98
N ALA A 103 11.94 -5.76 5.30
CA ALA A 103 11.50 -7.03 5.87
C ALA A 103 12.34 -7.45 7.07
N GLU A 104 13.67 -7.36 6.98
CA GLU A 104 14.58 -7.67 8.09
C GLU A 104 14.30 -6.77 9.30
N SER A 105 14.04 -5.47 9.08
CA SER A 105 13.73 -4.52 10.16
C SER A 105 12.42 -4.84 10.90
N LEU A 106 11.46 -5.46 10.19
CA LEU A 106 10.18 -5.91 10.71
C LEU A 106 10.24 -7.34 11.28
N GLY A 107 11.39 -8.02 11.16
CA GLY A 107 11.54 -9.43 11.55
C GLY A 107 10.82 -10.41 10.63
N VAL A 108 10.49 -9.99 9.40
CA VAL A 108 9.88 -10.83 8.36
C VAL A 108 10.99 -11.44 7.51
N SER A 109 10.93 -12.75 7.26
CA SER A 109 11.89 -13.45 6.40
C SER A 109 11.24 -13.84 5.08
N PRO A 110 11.98 -13.79 3.95
CA PRO A 110 11.47 -14.34 2.70
C PRO A 110 11.24 -15.84 2.83
N ASN A 111 10.26 -16.35 2.07
CA ASN A 111 9.97 -17.78 1.98
C ASN A 111 11.06 -18.57 1.24
#